data_AF-A0A151RY62-F1
#
_entry.id   AF-A0A151RY62-F1
#
_cell.length_a   1.000
_cell.length_b   1.000
_cell.length_c   1.000
_cell.angle_alpha   90.00
_cell.angle_beta   90.00
_cell.angle_gamma   90.00
#
_symmetry.space_group_name_H-M   'P 1'
#
loop_
_entity.id
_entity.type
_entity.pdbx_description
1 polymer ?
#
loop_
_entity_poly.entity_id
_entity_poly.type
_entity_poly.pdbx_seq_one_letter_code
_entity_poly.pdbx_strand_id
1 'polypeptide(L)'
;MRFHAPVFVASLSLSLQAKSAEEVAQEAERALEEHLTANPEYTDTLHALMECKIKARKIEEAMAVLDRLIEVDLEEYEWSLLKANMHIYNDEHAQARNLFEEILKRDPLRQEAFHDLVMATSESNEPLRALLRRVEEALEACKKQNRDSDVREFKLLIANFISVL
;
A
#
# COMPACT_ATOMS: atom_id res chain seq x y z
N MET A 1 22.16 59.60 48.24
CA MET A 1 22.88 59.49 46.96
C MET A 1 22.20 58.38 46.15
N ARG A 2 21.90 58.68 44.89
CA ARG A 2 21.42 57.70 43.88
C ARG A 2 22.51 56.63 43.68
N PHE A 3 22.15 55.38 43.40
CA PHE A 3 22.36 54.77 42.08
C PHE A 3 22.01 53.28 42.03
N HIS A 4 21.24 52.99 40.98
CA HIS A 4 21.05 51.79 40.18
C HIS A 4 20.41 50.50 40.71
N ALA A 5 19.30 50.22 40.04
CA ALA A 5 18.45 49.04 40.01
C ALA A 5 19.13 47.84 39.28
N PRO A 6 18.45 46.69 39.13
CA PRO A 6 19.03 45.35 39.12
C PRO A 6 19.61 44.96 37.76
N VAL A 7 20.62 44.08 37.76
CA VAL A 7 20.90 43.26 36.58
C VAL A 7 20.01 42.03 36.69
N PHE A 8 18.83 42.12 36.09
CA PHE A 8 18.04 40.95 35.73
C PHE A 8 18.85 40.22 34.66
N VAL A 9 19.52 39.13 35.03
CA VAL A 9 19.94 38.15 34.03
C VAL A 9 18.64 37.52 33.57
N ALA A 10 18.04 38.13 32.54
CA ALA A 10 17.02 37.46 31.76
C ALA A 10 17.71 36.20 31.26
N SER A 11 17.40 35.07 31.91
CA SER A 11 17.60 33.76 31.34
C SER A 11 16.88 33.81 30.01
N LEU A 12 17.64 34.08 28.95
CA LEU A 12 17.26 33.82 27.58
C LEU A 12 17.13 32.30 27.52
N SER A 13 16.00 31.80 28.03
CA SER A 13 15.43 30.55 27.59
C SER A 13 15.04 30.82 26.15
N LEU A 14 16.06 30.80 25.28
CA LEU A 14 15.88 30.54 23.88
C LEU A 14 15.36 29.11 23.82
N SER A 15 14.08 28.93 24.13
CA SER A 15 13.35 27.74 23.73
C SER A 15 13.34 27.80 22.21
N LEU A 16 14.39 27.28 21.61
CA LEU A 16 14.31 26.70 20.29
C LEU A 16 13.18 25.67 20.43
N GLN A 17 11.96 26.07 20.08
CA GLN A 17 10.79 25.21 20.15
C GLN A 17 11.08 24.09 19.16
N ALA A 18 11.59 22.97 19.69
CA ALA A 18 11.66 21.75 18.93
C ALA A 18 10.22 21.42 18.54
N LYS A 19 9.91 21.59 17.25
CA LYS A 19 8.61 21.19 16.71
C LYS A 19 8.36 19.75 17.13
N SER A 20 7.13 19.47 17.53
CA SER A 20 6.72 18.10 17.79
C SER A 20 6.82 17.28 16.51
N ALA A 21 6.99 15.96 16.65
CA ALA A 21 7.04 15.06 15.50
C ALA A 21 5.76 15.17 14.64
N GLU A 22 4.62 15.42 15.27
CA GLU A 22 3.33 15.63 14.60
C GLU A 22 3.33 16.90 13.75
N GLU A 23 3.82 18.03 14.27
CA GLU A 23 3.92 19.28 13.51
C GLU A 23 4.88 19.15 12.31
N VAL A 24 5.97 18.39 12.46
CA VAL A 24 6.90 18.11 11.36
C VAL A 24 6.23 17.24 10.29
N ALA A 25 5.47 16.22 10.70
CA ALA A 25 4.73 15.37 9.76
C ALA A 25 3.66 16.16 8.98
N GLN A 26 2.91 17.04 9.66
CA GLN A 26 1.90 17.89 9.01
C GLN A 26 2.51 18.93 8.07
N GLU A 27 3.66 19.50 8.41
CA GLU A 27 4.40 20.40 7.51
C GLU A 27 4.86 19.65 6.25
N ALA A 28 5.38 18.42 6.41
CA ALA A 28 5.80 17.59 5.29
C ALA A 28 4.62 17.21 4.38
N GLU A 29 3.49 16.82 4.96
CA GLU A 29 2.25 16.53 4.24
C GLU A 29 1.81 17.74 3.39
N ARG A 30 1.75 18.94 3.99
CA ARG A 30 1.40 20.17 3.28
C ARG A 30 2.36 20.48 2.13
N ALA A 31 3.67 20.34 2.35
CA ALA A 31 4.66 20.58 1.30
C ALA A 31 4.49 19.62 0.10
N LEU A 32 4.12 18.36 0.35
CA LEU A 32 3.82 17.38 -0.71
C LEU A 32 2.55 17.76 -1.47
N GLU A 33 1.48 18.17 -0.78
CA GLU A 33 0.23 18.62 -1.40
C GLU A 33 0.41 19.89 -2.25
N GLU A 34 1.21 20.84 -1.77
CA GLU A 34 1.59 22.03 -2.54
C GLU A 34 2.36 21.67 -3.81
N HIS A 35 3.30 20.73 -3.74
CA HIS A 35 4.04 20.25 -4.91
C HIS A 35 3.12 19.59 -5.94
N LEU A 36 2.13 18.79 -5.49
CA LEU A 36 1.13 18.17 -6.35
C LEU A 36 0.14 19.17 -6.97
N THR A 37 0.01 20.38 -6.42
CA THR A 37 -0.80 21.43 -7.04
C THR A 37 -0.20 21.88 -8.37
N ALA A 38 1.14 21.89 -8.47
CA ALA A 38 1.85 22.21 -9.71
C ALA A 38 2.07 20.97 -10.60
N ASN A 39 2.22 19.79 -9.99
CA ASN A 39 2.53 18.53 -10.70
C ASN A 39 1.61 17.38 -10.24
N PRO A 40 0.33 17.35 -10.67
CA PRO A 40 -0.68 16.46 -10.09
C PRO A 40 -0.43 14.96 -10.27
N GLU A 41 0.34 14.57 -11.28
CA GLU A 41 0.61 13.19 -11.67
C GLU A 41 2.05 12.76 -11.32
N TYR A 42 2.78 13.55 -10.54
CA TYR A 42 4.16 13.22 -10.19
C TYR A 42 4.21 12.08 -9.16
N THR A 43 4.47 10.87 -9.66
CA THR A 43 4.36 9.59 -8.94
C THR A 43 5.18 9.54 -7.66
N ASP A 44 6.43 10.01 -7.65
CA ASP A 44 7.26 10.03 -6.43
C ASP A 44 6.63 10.86 -5.30
N THR A 45 5.99 11.99 -5.64
CA THR A 45 5.32 12.82 -4.64
C THR A 45 4.02 12.20 -4.18
N LEU A 46 3.27 11.55 -5.08
CA LEU A 46 2.08 10.77 -4.69
C LEU A 46 2.46 9.62 -3.75
N HIS A 47 3.54 8.90 -4.04
CA HIS A 47 4.04 7.84 -3.18
C HIS A 47 4.42 8.38 -1.79
N ALA A 48 5.23 9.45 -1.73
CA ALA A 48 5.60 10.07 -0.47
C ALA A 48 4.38 10.57 0.34
N LEU A 49 3.36 11.11 -0.35
CA LEU A 49 2.12 11.54 0.29
C LEU A 49 1.33 10.36 0.85
N MET A 50 1.20 9.28 0.08
CA MET A 50 0.55 8.05 0.53
C MET A 50 1.22 7.50 1.80
N GLU A 51 2.56 7.39 1.83
CA GLU A 51 3.28 6.94 3.03
C GLU A 51 3.03 7.87 4.23
N CYS A 52 3.01 9.17 3.99
CA CYS A 52 2.77 10.18 5.02
C CYS A 52 1.39 9.99 5.66
N LYS A 53 0.34 9.81 4.84
CA LYS A 53 -1.03 9.57 5.30
C LYS A 53 -1.15 8.24 6.05
N ILE A 54 -0.49 7.16 5.59
CA ILE A 54 -0.45 5.88 6.32
C ILE A 54 0.21 6.06 7.70
N LYS A 55 1.36 6.72 7.78
CA LYS A 55 2.07 6.99 9.05
C LYS A 55 1.21 7.81 10.00
N ALA A 56 0.43 8.75 9.48
CA ALA A 56 -0.54 9.55 10.22
C ALA A 56 -1.87 8.82 10.54
N ARG A 57 -2.01 7.54 10.15
CA ARG A 57 -3.24 6.72 10.29
C ARG A 57 -4.47 7.31 9.57
N LYS A 58 -4.25 8.14 8.54
CA LYS A 58 -5.28 8.70 7.65
C LYS A 58 -5.53 7.71 6.50
N ILE A 59 -6.14 6.57 6.81
CA ILE A 59 -6.21 5.41 5.91
C ILE A 59 -7.04 5.70 4.66
N GLU A 60 -8.17 6.38 4.81
CA GLU A 60 -9.05 6.74 3.70
C GLU A 60 -8.38 7.73 2.74
N GLU A 61 -7.64 8.69 3.29
CA GLU A 61 -6.87 9.64 2.48
C GLU A 61 -5.71 8.94 1.75
N ALA A 62 -5.02 8.01 2.40
CA ALA A 62 -3.98 7.19 1.76
C ALA A 62 -4.55 6.36 0.60
N MET A 63 -5.73 5.77 0.77
CA MET A 63 -6.41 5.04 -0.30
C MET A 63 -6.77 5.93 -1.50
N ALA A 64 -7.19 7.17 -1.26
CA ALA A 64 -7.46 8.13 -2.34
C ALA A 64 -6.18 8.52 -3.11
N VAL A 65 -5.03 8.57 -2.42
CA VAL A 65 -3.73 8.77 -3.09
C VAL A 65 -3.32 7.53 -3.89
N LEU A 66 -3.59 6.32 -3.38
CA LEU A 66 -3.37 5.07 -4.13
C LEU A 66 -4.22 5.00 -5.40
N ASP A 67 -5.47 5.46 -5.36
CA ASP A 67 -6.31 5.55 -6.56
C ASP A 67 -5.65 6.40 -7.65
N ARG A 68 -5.09 7.55 -7.27
CA ARG A 68 -4.34 8.41 -8.21
C ARG A 68 -3.07 7.73 -8.72
N LEU A 69 -2.33 7.01 -7.87
CA LEU A 69 -1.14 6.26 -8.30
C LEU A 69 -1.48 5.19 -9.33
N ILE A 70 -2.57 4.44 -9.12
CA ILE A 70 -3.04 3.41 -10.05
C ILE A 70 -3.46 4.04 -11.38
N GLU A 71 -4.10 5.21 -11.37
CA GLU A 71 -4.50 5.93 -12.58
C GLU A 71 -3.30 6.42 -13.40
N VAL A 72 -2.25 6.91 -12.73
CA VAL A 72 -1.05 7.44 -13.38
C VAL A 72 -0.13 6.32 -13.87
N ASP A 73 0.07 5.29 -13.05
CA ASP A 73 0.98 4.18 -13.33
C ASP A 73 0.21 2.87 -13.50
N LEU A 74 -0.49 2.78 -14.63
CA LEU A 74 -1.38 1.66 -14.94
C LEU A 74 -0.65 0.32 -15.13
N GLU A 75 0.66 0.34 -15.39
CA GLU A 75 1.44 -0.89 -15.58
C GLU A 75 2.02 -1.42 -14.25
N GLU A 76 2.06 -0.58 -13.22
CA GLU A 76 2.54 -0.96 -11.90
C GLU A 76 1.45 -1.62 -11.05
N TYR A 77 1.65 -2.89 -10.74
CA TYR A 77 0.70 -3.66 -9.92
C TYR A 77 0.90 -3.40 -8.44
N GLU A 78 2.07 -2.90 -8.01
CA GLU A 78 2.41 -2.60 -6.61
C GLU A 78 1.33 -1.76 -5.93
N TRP A 79 0.83 -0.70 -6.59
CA TRP A 79 -0.19 0.18 -6.02
C TRP A 79 -1.54 -0.52 -5.84
N SER A 80 -1.92 -1.37 -6.81
CA SER A 80 -3.16 -2.16 -6.75
C SER A 80 -3.08 -3.24 -5.67
N LEU A 81 -1.92 -3.91 -5.54
CA LEU A 81 -1.65 -4.90 -4.49
C LEU A 81 -1.68 -4.26 -3.10
N LEU A 82 -1.01 -3.11 -2.93
CA LEU A 82 -1.01 -2.39 -1.65
C LEU A 82 -2.42 -1.96 -1.25
N LYS A 83 -3.22 -1.42 -2.20
CA LYS A 83 -4.62 -1.06 -1.93
C LYS A 83 -5.46 -2.29 -1.56
N ALA A 84 -5.29 -3.41 -2.25
CA ALA A 84 -6.00 -4.65 -1.93
C ALA A 84 -5.65 -5.16 -0.53
N ASN A 85 -4.37 -5.11 -0.15
CA ASN A 85 -3.92 -5.48 1.19
C ASN A 85 -4.48 -4.55 2.27
N MET A 86 -4.59 -3.24 2.01
CA MET A 86 -5.27 -2.30 2.92
C MET A 86 -6.75 -2.65 3.11
N HIS A 87 -7.45 -3.05 2.05
CA HIS A 87 -8.82 -3.57 2.18
C HIS A 87 -8.89 -4.83 3.05
N ILE A 88 -7.94 -5.77 2.92
CA ILE A 88 -7.86 -6.94 3.82
C ILE A 88 -7.70 -6.52 5.28
N TYR A 89 -6.79 -5.58 5.57
CA TYR A 89 -6.61 -5.07 6.93
C TYR A 89 -7.86 -4.41 7.51
N ASN A 90 -8.73 -3.87 6.66
CA ASN A 90 -10.00 -3.25 7.03
C ASN A 90 -11.21 -4.21 7.02
N ASP A 91 -10.99 -5.53 6.87
CA ASP A 91 -12.08 -6.54 6.76
C ASP A 91 -12.95 -6.36 5.49
N GLU A 92 -12.46 -5.61 4.51
CA GLU A 92 -13.12 -5.28 3.24
C GLU A 92 -12.77 -6.31 2.14
N HIS A 93 -12.95 -7.59 2.46
CA HIS A 93 -12.51 -8.70 1.61
C HIS A 93 -13.09 -8.65 0.18
N ALA A 94 -14.31 -8.16 -0.02
CA ALA A 94 -14.90 -8.06 -1.36
C ALA A 94 -14.14 -7.07 -2.26
N GLN A 95 -13.74 -5.93 -1.71
CA GLN A 95 -12.98 -4.90 -2.43
C GLN A 95 -11.56 -5.39 -2.76
N ALA A 96 -10.90 -6.04 -1.80
CA ALA A 96 -9.58 -6.65 -2.01
C ALA A 96 -9.61 -7.67 -3.16
N ARG A 97 -10.60 -8.58 -3.15
CA ARG A 97 -10.76 -9.59 -4.21
C ARG A 97 -10.94 -8.96 -5.58
N ASN A 98 -11.78 -7.93 -5.70
CA ASN A 98 -11.98 -7.25 -6.98
C ASN A 98 -10.66 -6.71 -7.55
N LEU A 99 -9.80 -6.12 -6.70
CA LEU A 99 -8.50 -5.62 -7.14
C LEU A 99 -7.57 -6.76 -7.59
N PHE A 100 -7.47 -7.86 -6.83
CA PHE A 100 -6.68 -9.02 -7.26
C PHE A 100 -7.19 -9.62 -8.57
N GLU A 101 -8.51 -9.66 -8.77
CA GLU A 101 -9.11 -10.12 -10.02
C GLU A 101 -8.79 -9.18 -11.20
N GLU A 102 -8.79 -7.86 -11.02
CA GLU A 102 -8.35 -6.92 -12.06
C GLU A 102 -6.86 -7.09 -12.41
N ILE A 103 -6.01 -7.35 -11.42
CA ILE A 103 -4.59 -7.68 -11.66
C ILE A 103 -4.49 -8.95 -12.50
N LEU A 104 -5.21 -10.02 -12.14
CA LEU A 104 -5.18 -11.30 -12.84
C LEU A 104 -5.82 -11.25 -14.25
N LYS A 105 -6.71 -10.30 -14.52
CA LYS A 105 -7.20 -10.05 -15.88
C LYS A 105 -6.11 -9.48 -16.79
N ARG A 106 -5.23 -8.64 -16.24
CA ARG A 106 -4.13 -8.00 -16.98
C ARG A 106 -2.91 -8.90 -17.07
N ASP A 107 -2.56 -9.56 -15.97
CA ASP A 107 -1.48 -10.55 -15.89
C ASP A 107 -2.01 -11.86 -15.27
N PRO A 108 -2.50 -12.79 -16.12
CA PRO A 108 -3.05 -14.06 -15.67
C PRO A 108 -2.07 -14.98 -14.95
N LEU A 109 -0.77 -14.66 -14.95
CA LEU A 109 0.28 -15.45 -14.31
C LEU A 109 0.90 -14.72 -13.11
N ARG A 110 0.28 -13.64 -12.63
CA ARG A 110 0.73 -12.91 -11.44
C ARG A 110 0.52 -13.75 -10.18
N GLN A 111 1.58 -14.44 -9.74
CA GLN A 111 1.53 -15.33 -8.59
C GLN A 111 1.11 -14.63 -7.30
N GLU A 112 1.62 -13.42 -7.06
CA GLU A 112 1.32 -12.63 -5.85
C GLU A 112 -0.19 -12.36 -5.72
N ALA A 113 -0.83 -11.94 -6.80
CA ALA A 113 -2.28 -11.73 -6.83
C ALA A 113 -3.06 -13.02 -6.56
N PHE A 114 -2.62 -14.18 -7.05
CA PHE A 114 -3.25 -15.45 -6.69
C PHE A 114 -3.09 -15.79 -5.21
N HIS A 115 -1.89 -15.60 -4.64
CA HIS A 115 -1.62 -15.86 -3.22
C HIS A 115 -2.53 -15.02 -2.32
N ASP A 116 -2.61 -13.72 -2.58
CA ASP A 116 -3.38 -12.82 -1.73
C ASP A 116 -4.89 -12.99 -1.97
N LEU A 117 -5.31 -13.39 -3.18
CA LEU A 117 -6.68 -13.79 -3.46
C LEU A 117 -7.10 -15.04 -2.67
N VAL A 118 -6.19 -15.99 -2.39
CA VAL A 118 -6.48 -17.12 -1.49
C VAL A 118 -6.83 -16.62 -0.10
N MET A 119 -5.96 -15.77 0.46
CA MET A 119 -6.11 -15.21 1.80
C MET A 119 -7.38 -14.38 1.93
N ALA A 120 -7.70 -13.61 0.88
CA ALA A 120 -8.94 -12.84 0.80
C ALA A 120 -10.20 -13.70 0.70
N THR A 121 -10.09 -14.90 0.12
CA THR A 121 -11.22 -15.81 -0.13
C THR A 121 -11.42 -16.80 1.02
N SER A 122 -10.38 -17.22 1.74
CA SER A 122 -10.49 -18.17 2.86
C SER A 122 -11.31 -17.65 4.03
N GLU A 123 -11.36 -16.33 4.22
CA GLU A 123 -12.21 -15.65 5.21
C GLU A 123 -13.69 -15.52 4.75
N SER A 124 -13.97 -15.86 3.48
CA SER A 124 -15.30 -15.82 2.87
C SER A 124 -15.84 -17.23 2.63
N ASN A 125 -17.15 -17.42 2.70
CA ASN A 125 -17.79 -18.74 2.52
C ASN A 125 -17.85 -19.21 1.04
N GLU A 126 -16.98 -18.67 0.18
CA GLU A 126 -16.95 -18.94 -1.27
C GLU A 126 -16.05 -20.15 -1.61
N PRO A 127 -16.33 -20.86 -2.71
CA PRO A 127 -15.67 -22.14 -2.98
C PRO A 127 -14.24 -21.94 -3.46
N LEU A 128 -13.29 -22.08 -2.52
CA LEU A 128 -11.84 -22.12 -2.75
C LEU A 128 -11.41 -23.09 -3.85
N ARG A 129 -12.23 -24.13 -4.12
CA ARG A 129 -12.05 -25.07 -5.23
C ARG A 129 -12.03 -24.42 -6.62
N ALA A 130 -12.86 -23.39 -6.84
CA ALA A 130 -12.90 -22.70 -8.13
C ALA A 130 -11.61 -21.90 -8.36
N LEU A 131 -11.06 -21.31 -7.30
CA LEU A 131 -9.79 -20.60 -7.35
C LEU A 131 -8.62 -21.57 -7.55
N LEU A 132 -8.60 -22.71 -6.84
CA LEU A 132 -7.57 -23.75 -7.03
C LEU A 132 -7.49 -24.21 -8.49
N ARG A 133 -8.63 -24.43 -9.15
CA ARG A 133 -8.67 -24.81 -10.58
C ARG A 133 -8.00 -23.77 -11.48
N ARG A 134 -8.20 -22.47 -11.20
CA ARG A 134 -7.56 -21.39 -11.97
C ARG A 134 -6.04 -21.36 -11.77
N VAL A 135 -5.58 -21.65 -10.56
CA VAL A 135 -4.15 -21.76 -10.24
C VAL A 135 -3.53 -22.96 -10.97
N GLU A 136 -4.23 -24.09 -11.05
CA GLU A 136 -3.81 -25.25 -11.85
C GLU A 136 -3.72 -24.91 -13.35
N GLU A 137 -4.71 -24.19 -13.89
CA GLU A 137 -4.71 -23.71 -15.28
C GLU A 137 -3.50 -22.77 -15.56
N ALA A 138 -3.18 -21.86 -14.64
CA ALA A 138 -2.01 -20.99 -14.73
C ALA A 138 -0.69 -21.78 -14.68
N LEU A 139 -0.58 -22.78 -13.80
CA LEU A 139 0.57 -23.68 -13.74
C LEU A 139 0.79 -24.43 -15.07
N GLU A 140 -0.26 -24.97 -15.67
CA GLU A 140 -0.17 -25.66 -16.96
C GLU A 140 0.24 -24.69 -18.09
N ALA A 141 -0.22 -23.44 -18.06
CA ALA A 141 0.22 -22.41 -18.99
C ALA A 141 1.73 -22.11 -18.83
N CYS A 142 2.23 -21.98 -17.59
CA CYS A 142 3.65 -21.78 -17.32
C CYS A 142 4.52 -22.95 -17.82
N LYS A 143 4.08 -24.19 -17.62
CA LYS A 143 4.78 -25.39 -18.15
C LYS A 143 4.89 -25.35 -19.67
N LYS A 144 3.80 -25.03 -20.38
CA LYS A 144 3.78 -24.92 -21.84
C LYS A 144 4.72 -23.82 -22.37
N GLN A 145 4.94 -22.78 -21.57
CA GLN A 145 5.82 -21.66 -21.90
C GLN A 145 7.28 -21.89 -21.46
N ASN A 146 7.61 -23.06 -20.88
CA ASN A 146 8.93 -23.37 -20.29
C ASN A 146 9.39 -22.33 -19.24
N ARG A 147 8.43 -21.80 -18.47
CA ARG A 147 8.66 -20.83 -17.38
C ARG A 147 8.96 -21.55 -16.05
N ASP A 148 10.13 -22.17 -15.94
CA ASP A 148 10.45 -23.09 -14.83
C ASP A 148 10.41 -22.43 -13.42
N SER A 149 10.76 -21.14 -13.32
CA SER A 149 10.66 -20.37 -12.08
C SER A 149 9.21 -20.26 -11.62
N ASP A 150 8.32 -19.82 -12.52
CA ASP A 150 6.90 -19.66 -12.24
C ASP A 150 6.24 -21.01 -11.94
N VAL A 151 6.63 -22.07 -12.64
CA VAL A 151 6.15 -23.44 -12.35
C VAL A 151 6.45 -23.86 -10.91
N ARG A 152 7.62 -23.52 -10.38
CA ARG A 152 7.97 -23.81 -8.98
C ARG A 152 7.11 -23.00 -8.02
N GLU A 153 6.91 -21.73 -8.29
CA GLU A 153 6.11 -20.83 -7.44
C GLU A 153 4.64 -21.24 -7.40
N PHE A 154 4.03 -21.55 -8.55
CA PHE A 154 2.67 -22.06 -8.63
C PHE A 154 2.49 -23.41 -7.92
N LYS A 155 3.49 -24.30 -7.96
CA LYS A 155 3.45 -25.55 -7.18
C LYS A 155 3.44 -25.30 -5.67
N LEU A 156 4.23 -24.34 -5.19
CA LEU A 156 4.23 -23.95 -3.78
C LEU A 156 2.88 -23.36 -3.38
N LEU A 157 2.32 -22.50 -4.23
CA LEU A 157 1.00 -21.92 -3.99
C LEU A 157 -0.09 -23.01 -3.88
N ILE A 158 -0.11 -23.99 -4.78
CA ILE A 158 -1.06 -25.12 -4.70
C ILE A 158 -0.87 -25.93 -3.41
N ALA A 159 0.36 -26.15 -2.97
CA ALA A 159 0.61 -26.83 -1.69
C ALA A 159 0.03 -26.04 -0.51
N ASN A 160 0.13 -24.72 -0.53
CA ASN A 160 -0.48 -23.85 0.48
C ASN A 160 -2.02 -23.96 0.45
N PHE A 161 -2.66 -23.98 -0.74
CA PHE A 161 -4.10 -24.21 -0.87
C PHE A 161 -4.55 -25.51 -0.17
N ILE A 162 -3.83 -26.61 -0.41
CA ILE A 162 -4.17 -27.91 0.17
C ILE A 162 -4.02 -27.89 1.70
N SER A 163 -3.10 -27.11 2.24
CA SER A 163 -2.90 -27.02 3.69
C SER A 163 -4.01 -26.26 4.43
N VAL A 164 -4.81 -25.45 3.73
CA VAL A 164 -5.89 -24.61 4.29
C VAL A 164 -7.29 -25.20 4.00
N LEU A 165 -7.37 -26.26 3.19
CA LEU A 165 -8.59 -27.02 2.86
C LEU A 165 -8.84 -28.19 3.83
#